data_AF-A0A2N3IPC7-F1
#
_entry.id   AF-A0A2N3IPC7-F1
#
_cell.length_a   1.000
_cell.length_b   1.000
_cell.length_c   1.000
_cell.angle_alpha   90.00
_cell.angle_beta   90.00
_cell.angle_gamma   90.00
#
_symmetry.space_group_name_H-M   'P 1'
#
loop_
_entity.id
_entity.type
_entity.pdbx_description
1 polymer ?
#
loop_
_entity_poly.entity_id
_entity_poly.type
_entity_poly.pdbx_seq_one_letter_code
_entity_poly.pdbx_strand_id
1 'polypeptide(L)'
;MSMYTLAKAMQLLFGIKLADHPKLKDKLHSLTRNGLIRIQSEPGVQRAKQYLAESELTTLFNATLLLAIFPDPSRVKSTFEAIDERQKVAKLANLVVMSRQSLLEFVYLTANAATFVQQLASDIDLRLNRLSNPFEQLPQILLDGDLGLLGCSVARSASLAKANPMLCCYLDRELDVAAAHASTILMDPTQYPSEIVDLARHIQAEYHSAKEFSATIDLLFGRAF
;
A
#
# COMPACT_ATOMS: atom_id res chain seq x y z
N MET A 1 -18.43 -25.23 6.72
CA MET A 1 -17.54 -24.07 6.51
C MET A 1 -18.38 -22.94 5.99
N SER A 2 -18.37 -21.79 6.65
CA SER A 2 -19.12 -20.61 6.19
C SER A 2 -18.45 -20.06 4.93
N MET A 3 -19.26 -19.76 3.91
CA MET A 3 -18.81 -19.22 2.63
C MET A 3 -19.41 -17.83 2.44
N TYR A 4 -18.58 -16.89 2.01
CA TYR A 4 -18.98 -15.48 1.87
C TYR A 4 -18.70 -15.00 0.47
N THR A 5 -19.63 -14.24 -0.11
CA THR A 5 -19.26 -13.41 -1.27
C THR A 5 -18.35 -12.28 -0.80
N LEU A 6 -17.53 -11.74 -1.70
CA LEU A 6 -16.65 -10.62 -1.38
C LEU A 6 -17.43 -9.43 -0.79
N ALA A 7 -18.60 -9.11 -1.35
CA ALA A 7 -19.47 -8.06 -0.83
C ALA A 7 -19.97 -8.35 0.59
N LYS A 8 -20.37 -9.60 0.89
CA LYS A 8 -20.84 -9.97 2.23
C LYS A 8 -19.69 -9.93 3.25
N ALA A 9 -18.51 -10.38 2.87
CA ALA A 9 -17.33 -10.33 3.72
C ALA A 9 -16.94 -8.88 4.05
N MET A 10 -16.94 -7.98 3.06
CA MET A 10 -16.67 -6.56 3.30
C MET A 10 -17.71 -5.90 4.22
N GLN A 11 -18.98 -6.27 4.08
CA GLN A 11 -20.02 -5.79 4.99
C GLN A 11 -19.82 -6.30 6.42
N LEU A 12 -19.41 -7.57 6.60
CA LEU A 12 -19.14 -8.13 7.92
C LEU A 12 -17.90 -7.52 8.58
N LEU A 13 -16.84 -7.29 7.80
CA LEU A 13 -15.54 -6.85 8.31
C LEU A 13 -15.48 -5.34 8.58
N PHE A 14 -16.14 -4.54 7.74
CA PHE A 14 -16.00 -3.09 7.75
C PHE A 14 -17.34 -2.34 7.74
N GLY A 15 -18.48 -3.05 7.72
CA GLY A 15 -19.81 -2.42 7.68
C GLY A 15 -20.17 -1.76 6.34
N ILE A 16 -19.37 -1.96 5.29
CA ILE A 16 -19.54 -1.25 4.02
C ILE A 16 -20.30 -2.06 2.96
N LYS A 17 -21.04 -1.36 2.11
CA LYS A 17 -21.64 -1.92 0.91
C LYS A 17 -20.68 -1.74 -0.25
N LEU A 18 -20.05 -2.83 -0.69
CA LEU A 18 -19.02 -2.79 -1.72
C LEU A 18 -19.51 -2.23 -3.08
N ALA A 19 -20.81 -2.31 -3.35
CA ALA A 19 -21.42 -1.76 -4.57
C ALA A 19 -21.30 -0.22 -4.64
N ASP A 20 -21.24 0.45 -3.49
CA ASP A 20 -21.16 1.92 -3.41
C ASP A 20 -19.71 2.42 -3.62
N HIS A 21 -18.75 1.49 -3.70
CA HIS A 21 -17.31 1.78 -3.78
C HIS A 21 -16.63 0.98 -4.93
N PRO A 22 -16.89 1.33 -6.20
CA PRO A 22 -16.44 0.56 -7.36
C PRO A 22 -14.90 0.45 -7.45
N LYS A 23 -14.15 1.51 -7.16
CA LYS A 23 -12.67 1.47 -7.18
C LYS A 23 -12.10 0.50 -6.14
N LEU A 24 -12.64 0.51 -4.92
CA LEU A 24 -12.24 -0.46 -3.89
C LEU A 24 -12.59 -1.89 -4.33
N LYS A 25 -13.79 -2.08 -4.89
CA LYS A 25 -14.23 -3.36 -5.45
C LYS A 25 -13.26 -3.90 -6.50
N ASP A 26 -12.79 -3.06 -7.41
CA ASP A 26 -11.86 -3.45 -8.47
C ASP A 26 -10.48 -3.85 -7.92
N LYS A 27 -10.00 -3.16 -6.88
CA LYS A 27 -8.76 -3.54 -6.19
C LYS A 27 -8.90 -4.86 -5.46
N LEU A 28 -10.01 -5.08 -4.76
CA LEU A 28 -10.27 -6.36 -4.09
C LEU A 28 -10.38 -7.51 -5.10
N HIS A 29 -11.01 -7.30 -6.26
CA HIS A 29 -11.00 -8.28 -7.35
C HIS A 29 -9.59 -8.52 -7.92
N SER A 30 -8.74 -7.50 -7.92
CA SER A 30 -7.33 -7.67 -8.30
C SER A 30 -6.56 -8.53 -7.29
N LEU A 31 -6.87 -8.45 -5.99
CA LEU A 31 -6.34 -9.36 -4.97
C LEU A 31 -6.85 -10.80 -5.10
N THR A 32 -8.07 -11.01 -5.62
CA THR A 32 -8.53 -12.36 -5.95
C THR A 32 -7.85 -12.90 -7.21
N ARG A 33 -7.66 -12.05 -8.23
CA ARG A 33 -7.01 -12.43 -9.50
C ARG A 33 -5.53 -12.76 -9.31
N ASN A 34 -4.83 -12.02 -8.46
CA ASN A 34 -3.42 -12.28 -8.18
C ASN A 34 -3.19 -13.43 -7.18
N GLY A 35 -4.27 -14.04 -6.68
CA GLY A 35 -4.23 -15.22 -5.80
C GLY A 35 -3.89 -14.93 -4.34
N LEU A 36 -3.81 -13.65 -3.92
CA LEU A 36 -3.65 -13.33 -2.50
C LEU A 36 -4.85 -13.85 -1.71
N ILE A 37 -6.06 -13.52 -2.18
CA ILE A 37 -7.34 -13.96 -1.61
C ILE A 37 -7.86 -15.14 -2.43
N ARG A 38 -8.02 -16.29 -1.78
CA ARG A 38 -8.48 -17.50 -2.46
C ARG A 38 -10.00 -17.52 -2.56
N ILE A 39 -10.50 -17.71 -3.77
CA ILE A 39 -11.93 -17.82 -4.07
C ILE A 39 -12.25 -19.16 -4.70
N GLN A 40 -13.40 -19.71 -4.36
CA GLN A 40 -13.99 -20.91 -4.93
C GLN A 40 -15.19 -20.49 -5.78
N SER A 41 -15.29 -21.05 -6.98
CA SER A 41 -16.45 -20.83 -7.86
C SER A 41 -17.41 -22.01 -7.73
N GLU A 42 -18.71 -21.74 -7.69
CA GLU A 42 -19.72 -22.80 -7.83
C GLU A 42 -19.59 -23.44 -9.23
N PRO A 43 -19.38 -24.76 -9.33
CA PRO A 43 -19.31 -25.42 -10.62
C PRO A 43 -20.70 -25.43 -11.31
N GLY A 44 -20.74 -25.23 -12.62
CA GLY A 44 -21.92 -25.50 -13.46
C GLY A 44 -22.84 -24.32 -13.80
N VAL A 45 -22.47 -23.07 -13.51
CA VAL A 45 -23.28 -21.87 -13.85
C VAL A 45 -22.50 -20.91 -14.75
N GLN A 46 -23.10 -20.42 -15.84
CA GLN A 46 -22.50 -19.45 -16.78
C GLN A 46 -22.05 -18.13 -16.11
N ARG A 47 -22.59 -17.81 -14.93
CA ARG A 47 -22.10 -16.78 -14.00
C ARG A 47 -21.88 -17.39 -12.62
N ALA A 48 -20.87 -18.24 -12.50
CA ALA A 48 -20.52 -18.87 -11.24
C ALA A 48 -20.28 -17.80 -10.16
N LYS A 49 -21.07 -17.86 -9.08
CA LYS A 49 -20.82 -17.01 -7.92
C LYS A 49 -19.50 -17.43 -7.30
N GLN A 50 -18.70 -16.42 -6.96
CA GLN A 50 -17.40 -16.59 -6.31
C GLN A 50 -17.56 -16.39 -4.81
N TYR A 51 -17.01 -17.33 -4.04
CA TYR A 51 -17.06 -17.33 -2.59
C TYR A 51 -15.66 -17.45 -2.02
N LEU A 52 -15.40 -16.75 -0.92
CA LEU A 52 -14.23 -16.97 -0.08
C LEU A 52 -14.64 -17.76 1.17
N ALA A 53 -13.73 -18.62 1.61
CA ALA A 53 -13.89 -19.35 2.86
C ALA A 53 -13.68 -18.42 4.06
N GLU A 54 -14.24 -18.80 5.21
CA GLU A 54 -14.06 -18.07 6.47
C GLU A 54 -12.58 -17.86 6.85
N SER A 55 -11.70 -18.81 6.52
CA SER A 55 -10.25 -18.71 6.74
C SER A 55 -9.59 -17.56 5.98
N GLU A 56 -10.20 -17.08 4.88
CA GLU A 56 -9.68 -15.97 4.08
C GLU A 56 -10.09 -14.59 4.61
N LEU A 57 -10.98 -14.53 5.62
CA LEU A 57 -11.46 -13.25 6.16
C LEU A 57 -10.35 -12.43 6.79
N THR A 58 -9.39 -13.06 7.46
CA THR A 58 -8.21 -12.37 8.03
C THR A 58 -7.31 -11.81 6.93
N THR A 59 -7.05 -12.59 5.87
CA THR A 59 -6.29 -12.14 4.70
C THR A 59 -6.97 -10.96 4.02
N LEU A 60 -8.29 -11.05 3.78
CA LEU A 60 -9.07 -9.96 3.19
C LEU A 60 -9.02 -8.70 4.05
N PHE A 61 -9.21 -8.84 5.37
CA PHE A 61 -9.17 -7.72 6.31
C PHE A 61 -7.82 -7.00 6.25
N ASN A 62 -6.72 -7.74 6.43
CA ASN A 62 -5.36 -7.19 6.44
C ASN A 62 -5.00 -6.56 5.10
N ALA A 63 -5.33 -7.22 3.98
CA ALA A 63 -5.06 -6.70 2.65
C ALA A 63 -5.86 -5.42 2.35
N THR A 64 -7.10 -5.30 2.86
CA THR A 64 -7.91 -4.08 2.74
C THR A 64 -7.26 -2.91 3.48
N LEU A 65 -6.75 -3.12 4.70
CA LEU A 65 -6.03 -2.08 5.43
C LEU A 65 -4.77 -1.64 4.69
N LEU A 66 -4.00 -2.59 4.14
CA LEU A 66 -2.80 -2.28 3.37
C LEU A 66 -3.12 -1.52 2.08
N LEU A 67 -4.21 -1.87 1.39
CA LEU A 67 -4.69 -1.13 0.21
C LEU A 67 -5.04 0.33 0.52
N ALA A 68 -5.35 0.66 1.77
CA ALA A 68 -5.66 2.04 2.16
C ALA A 68 -4.39 2.90 2.19
N ILE A 69 -3.25 2.29 2.53
CA ILE A 69 -1.95 2.96 2.59
C ILE A 69 -1.26 2.88 1.23
N PHE A 70 -1.26 1.70 0.62
CA PHE A 70 -0.59 1.36 -0.63
C PHE A 70 -1.62 0.90 -1.67
N PRO A 71 -2.02 1.77 -2.61
CA PRO A 71 -3.10 1.52 -3.55
C PRO A 71 -2.77 0.48 -4.65
N ASP A 72 -1.77 -0.38 -4.44
CA ASP A 72 -1.23 -1.35 -5.40
C ASP A 72 -1.45 -2.81 -4.91
N PRO A 73 -2.38 -3.56 -5.53
CA PRO A 73 -2.64 -4.96 -5.21
C PRO A 73 -1.43 -5.90 -5.30
N SER A 74 -0.48 -5.64 -6.21
CA SER A 74 0.71 -6.47 -6.39
C SER A 74 1.65 -6.31 -5.20
N ARG A 75 1.91 -5.07 -4.80
CA ARG A 75 2.72 -4.76 -3.61
C ARG A 75 2.08 -5.28 -2.32
N VAL A 76 0.76 -5.17 -2.21
CA VAL A 76 0.03 -5.76 -1.08
C VAL A 76 0.25 -7.28 -1.03
N LYS A 77 0.17 -7.99 -2.16
CA LYS A 77 0.50 -9.42 -2.18
C LYS A 77 1.94 -9.70 -1.76
N SER A 78 2.91 -8.97 -2.29
CA SER A 78 4.33 -9.11 -1.91
C SER A 78 4.57 -8.89 -0.42
N THR A 79 3.79 -8.02 0.24
CA THR A 79 3.84 -7.80 1.69
C THR A 79 3.51 -9.06 2.50
N PHE A 80 2.64 -9.95 1.97
CA PHE A 80 2.31 -11.21 2.63
C PHE A 80 3.35 -12.31 2.39
N GLU A 81 4.16 -12.18 1.34
CA GLU A 81 5.03 -13.26 0.83
C GLU A 81 6.51 -13.01 1.12
N ALA A 82 6.94 -11.75 1.16
CA ALA A 82 8.33 -11.35 1.33
C ALA A 82 8.54 -10.50 2.59
N ILE A 83 9.37 -11.01 3.52
CA ILE A 83 9.71 -10.33 4.78
C ILE A 83 10.34 -8.95 4.52
N ASP A 84 11.22 -8.83 3.53
CA ASP A 84 11.91 -7.58 3.21
C ASP A 84 10.94 -6.51 2.70
N GLU A 85 10.00 -6.90 1.83
CA GLU A 85 8.95 -5.98 1.36
C GLU A 85 8.05 -5.57 2.52
N ARG A 86 7.69 -6.51 3.39
CA ARG A 86 6.91 -6.22 4.59
C ARG A 86 7.61 -5.21 5.51
N GLN A 87 8.92 -5.31 5.70
CA GLN A 87 9.68 -4.33 6.48
C GLN A 87 9.66 -2.94 5.84
N LYS A 88 9.80 -2.85 4.50
CA LYS A 88 9.70 -1.57 3.78
C LYS A 88 8.30 -0.96 3.94
N VAL A 89 7.27 -1.76 3.74
CA VAL A 89 5.86 -1.38 3.90
C VAL A 89 5.58 -0.92 5.32
N ALA A 90 6.11 -1.61 6.34
CA ALA A 90 5.95 -1.21 7.75
C ALA A 90 6.59 0.15 8.05
N LYS A 91 7.81 0.40 7.54
CA LYS A 91 8.48 1.71 7.67
C LYS A 91 7.68 2.83 7.02
N LEU A 92 7.18 2.61 5.80
CA LEU A 92 6.35 3.60 5.10
C LEU A 92 5.00 3.80 5.79
N ALA A 93 4.37 2.73 6.27
CA ALA A 93 3.14 2.81 7.05
C ALA A 93 3.36 3.56 8.36
N ASN A 94 4.52 3.41 9.01
CA ASN A 94 4.88 4.21 10.18
C ASN A 94 4.95 5.69 9.85
N LEU A 95 5.59 6.08 8.74
CA LEU A 95 5.66 7.47 8.31
C LEU A 95 4.27 8.04 8.07
N VAL A 96 3.40 7.30 7.40
CA VAL A 96 2.01 7.72 7.14
C VAL A 96 1.24 7.81 8.47
N VAL A 97 1.17 6.73 9.23
CA VAL A 97 0.28 6.64 10.39
C VAL A 97 0.79 7.42 11.61
N MET A 98 2.11 7.61 11.80
CA MET A 98 2.67 8.34 12.95
C MET A 98 2.98 9.81 12.68
N SER A 99 2.88 10.32 11.45
CA SER A 99 2.93 11.76 11.21
C SER A 99 1.61 12.39 11.67
N ARG A 100 1.57 12.70 12.99
CA ARG A 100 0.39 13.08 13.79
C ARG A 100 -0.21 14.46 13.47
N GLN A 101 -0.45 14.76 12.21
CA GLN A 101 -1.36 15.84 11.82
C GLN A 101 -2.26 15.30 10.72
N SER A 102 -3.45 14.83 11.12
CA SER A 102 -4.58 14.37 10.29
C SER A 102 -4.22 14.21 8.81
N LEU A 103 -3.87 12.99 8.40
CA LEU A 103 -3.29 12.72 7.08
C LEU A 103 -4.15 13.29 5.94
N LEU A 104 -5.44 13.45 6.21
CA LEU A 104 -6.40 14.32 5.55
C LEU A 104 -7.32 14.90 6.64
N GLU A 105 -7.95 16.07 6.45
CA GLU A 105 -8.96 16.63 7.38
C GLU A 105 -10.08 15.61 7.75
N PHE A 106 -10.22 14.54 6.96
CA PHE A 106 -11.27 13.54 7.04
C PHE A 106 -10.81 12.14 7.49
N VAL A 107 -9.50 11.85 7.57
CA VAL A 107 -9.00 10.52 7.97
C VAL A 107 -8.49 10.56 9.41
N TYR A 108 -9.31 10.00 10.30
CA TYR A 108 -9.00 9.90 11.73
C TYR A 108 -8.35 8.55 12.06
N LEU A 109 -7.24 8.63 12.81
CA LEU A 109 -6.52 7.48 13.29
C LEU A 109 -7.00 7.08 14.68
N THR A 110 -7.07 5.78 14.93
CA THR A 110 -7.44 5.23 16.25
C THR A 110 -6.21 5.06 17.14
N ALA A 111 -6.42 4.76 18.42
CA ALA A 111 -5.35 4.39 19.34
C ALA A 111 -4.55 3.15 18.88
N ASN A 112 -5.09 2.35 17.95
CA ASN A 112 -4.44 1.15 17.42
C ASN A 112 -3.38 1.44 16.35
N ALA A 113 -3.23 2.69 15.93
CA ALA A 113 -2.29 3.15 14.92
C ALA A 113 -0.85 2.64 15.15
N ALA A 114 -0.34 2.75 16.38
CA ALA A 114 1.00 2.27 16.72
C ALA A 114 1.08 0.74 16.72
N THR A 115 0.06 0.06 17.24
CA THR A 115 -0.02 -1.41 17.28
C THR A 115 -0.09 -2.00 15.88
N PHE A 116 -0.82 -1.37 14.95
CA PHE A 116 -0.86 -1.75 13.54
C PHE A 116 0.54 -1.80 12.93
N VAL A 117 1.32 -0.73 13.10
CA VAL A 117 2.68 -0.64 12.57
C VAL A 117 3.60 -1.68 13.22
N GLN A 118 3.52 -1.86 14.53
CA GLN A 118 4.31 -2.87 15.25
C GLN A 118 4.00 -4.29 14.76
N GLN A 119 2.73 -4.63 14.58
CA GLN A 119 2.29 -5.93 14.06
C GLN A 119 2.69 -6.12 12.58
N LEU A 120 2.65 -5.05 11.80
CA LEU A 120 3.09 -5.10 10.40
C LEU A 120 4.61 -5.29 10.30
N ALA A 121 5.39 -4.75 11.23
CA ALA A 121 6.84 -4.92 11.29
C ALA A 121 7.30 -6.26 11.90
N SER A 122 6.41 -7.04 12.53
CA SER A 122 6.78 -8.31 13.16
C SER A 122 6.78 -9.50 12.20
N ASP A 123 7.04 -10.69 12.73
CA ASP A 123 7.09 -11.97 12.03
C ASP A 123 5.74 -12.71 12.01
N ILE A 124 4.66 -12.12 12.56
CA ILE A 124 3.35 -12.78 12.61
C ILE A 124 2.84 -13.15 11.21
N ASP A 125 2.21 -14.30 11.04
CA ASP A 125 1.57 -14.66 9.77
C ASP A 125 0.34 -13.77 9.53
N LEU A 126 0.38 -12.94 8.48
CA LEU A 126 -0.69 -12.01 8.09
C LEU A 126 -1.94 -12.71 7.55
N ARG A 127 -1.89 -14.00 7.24
CA ARG A 127 -3.08 -14.79 6.87
C ARG A 127 -3.82 -15.30 8.11
N LEU A 128 -3.11 -15.50 9.22
CA LEU A 128 -3.67 -16.07 10.44
C LEU A 128 -4.00 -14.99 11.49
N ASN A 129 -3.17 -13.95 11.58
CA ASN A 129 -3.27 -12.93 12.62
C ASN A 129 -3.84 -11.63 12.05
N ARG A 130 -4.97 -11.19 12.60
CA ARG A 130 -5.61 -9.94 12.20
C ARG A 130 -4.82 -8.75 12.73
N LEU A 131 -4.45 -7.83 11.85
CA LEU A 131 -3.84 -6.56 12.20
C LEU A 131 -4.86 -5.67 12.92
N SER A 132 -4.38 -4.81 13.80
CA SER A 132 -5.22 -3.83 14.47
C SER A 132 -5.61 -2.74 13.47
N ASN A 133 -6.89 -2.39 13.35
CA ASN A 133 -7.31 -1.36 12.40
C ASN A 133 -6.88 0.04 12.89
N PRO A 134 -6.01 0.76 12.15
CA PRO A 134 -5.56 2.08 12.57
C PRO A 134 -6.56 3.19 12.21
N PHE A 135 -7.66 2.90 11.51
CA PHE A 135 -8.59 3.90 10.98
C PHE A 135 -9.97 3.83 11.65
N GLU A 136 -10.56 4.99 11.95
CA GLU A 136 -11.98 5.06 12.35
C GLU A 136 -12.91 4.68 11.19
N GLN A 137 -12.58 5.17 9.99
CA GLN A 137 -13.23 4.82 8.73
C GLN A 137 -12.17 4.55 7.67
N LEU A 138 -12.43 3.58 6.77
CA LEU A 138 -11.49 3.23 5.72
C LEU A 138 -11.21 4.43 4.79
N PRO A 139 -9.94 4.82 4.61
CA PRO A 139 -9.56 5.91 3.73
C PRO A 139 -10.05 5.74 2.29
N GLN A 140 -10.14 4.50 1.77
CA GLN A 140 -10.59 4.24 0.39
C GLN A 140 -12.05 4.59 0.12
N ILE A 141 -12.84 4.86 1.18
CA ILE A 141 -14.22 5.34 1.06
C ILE A 141 -14.25 6.86 0.87
N LEU A 142 -13.29 7.55 1.49
CA LEU A 142 -13.17 9.01 1.51
C LEU A 142 -12.31 9.52 0.34
N LEU A 143 -11.35 8.70 -0.08
CA LEU A 143 -10.40 9.00 -1.14
C LEU A 143 -10.85 8.43 -2.46
N ASP A 144 -10.65 9.22 -3.51
CA ASP A 144 -10.87 8.76 -4.87
C ASP A 144 -9.82 7.67 -5.17
N GLY A 145 -10.28 6.43 -5.30
CA GLY A 145 -9.56 5.21 -4.97
C GLY A 145 -8.22 4.91 -5.67
N ASP A 146 -7.70 5.79 -6.52
CA ASP A 146 -6.39 5.67 -7.16
C ASP A 146 -5.26 6.23 -6.26
N LEU A 147 -5.56 7.22 -5.40
CA LEU A 147 -4.63 7.71 -4.39
C LEU A 147 -4.81 6.95 -3.07
N GLY A 148 -3.74 6.30 -2.60
CA GLY A 148 -3.68 5.79 -1.22
C GLY A 148 -3.17 6.86 -0.26
N LEU A 149 -3.23 6.58 1.04
CA LEU A 149 -2.80 7.54 2.07
C LEU A 149 -1.35 7.99 1.90
N LEU A 150 -0.45 7.12 1.44
CA LEU A 150 0.92 7.55 1.14
C LEU A 150 0.92 8.62 0.04
N GLY A 151 0.23 8.37 -1.08
CA GLY A 151 0.09 9.35 -2.17
C GLY A 151 -0.52 10.67 -1.69
N CYS A 152 -1.56 10.61 -0.85
CA CYS A 152 -2.20 11.80 -0.27
C CYS A 152 -1.28 12.57 0.68
N SER A 153 -0.61 11.88 1.59
CA SER A 153 0.30 12.49 2.57
C SER A 153 1.43 13.19 1.83
N VAL A 154 1.99 12.55 0.81
CA VAL A 154 3.07 13.14 0.05
C VAL A 154 2.58 14.23 -0.89
N ALA A 155 1.39 14.11 -1.50
CA ALA A 155 0.77 15.18 -2.28
C ALA A 155 0.42 16.40 -1.42
N ARG A 156 0.00 16.20 -0.16
CA ARG A 156 -0.21 17.28 0.82
C ARG A 156 1.11 17.91 1.23
N SER A 157 2.13 17.13 1.54
CA SER A 157 3.47 17.68 1.83
C SER A 157 4.02 18.44 0.62
N ALA A 158 3.81 17.93 -0.59
CA ALA A 158 4.13 18.62 -1.83
C ALA A 158 3.26 19.87 -2.04
N SER A 159 1.96 19.86 -1.72
CA SER A 159 1.05 21.00 -1.84
C SER A 159 1.35 22.09 -0.81
N LEU A 160 1.65 21.71 0.44
CA LEU A 160 2.17 22.59 1.49
C LEU A 160 3.55 23.15 1.12
N ALA A 161 4.35 22.41 0.34
CA ALA A 161 5.59 22.88 -0.26
C ALA A 161 5.44 23.51 -1.68
N LYS A 162 4.21 23.56 -2.24
CA LYS A 162 3.86 23.77 -3.67
C LYS A 162 4.57 22.81 -4.66
N ALA A 163 3.88 21.73 -5.05
CA ALA A 163 4.19 20.74 -6.08
C ALA A 163 5.68 20.36 -6.20
N ASN A 164 6.17 19.48 -5.33
CA ASN A 164 7.54 18.96 -5.38
C ASN A 164 7.72 18.01 -6.59
N PRO A 165 8.53 18.36 -7.61
CA PRO A 165 8.73 17.54 -8.82
C PRO A 165 9.27 16.14 -8.52
N MET A 166 10.04 15.98 -7.43
CA MET A 166 10.53 14.67 -6.97
C MET A 166 9.39 13.67 -6.80
N LEU A 167 8.29 14.12 -6.20
CA LEU A 167 7.18 13.26 -5.88
C LEU A 167 6.42 12.85 -7.13
N CYS A 168 6.09 13.82 -7.99
CA CYS A 168 5.31 13.58 -9.20
C CYS A 168 5.99 12.49 -10.04
N CYS A 169 7.28 12.66 -10.32
CA CYS A 169 8.06 11.67 -11.04
C CYS A 169 8.10 10.31 -10.34
N TYR A 170 8.20 10.26 -9.00
CA TYR A 170 8.22 8.99 -8.28
C TYR A 170 6.90 8.22 -8.39
N LEU A 171 5.76 8.93 -8.28
CA LEU A 171 4.43 8.33 -8.42
C LEU A 171 4.13 7.91 -9.86
N ASP A 172 4.62 8.68 -10.83
CA ASP A 172 4.50 8.39 -12.26
C ASP A 172 5.48 7.29 -12.73
N ARG A 173 6.23 6.68 -11.79
CA ARG A 173 7.22 5.61 -12.02
C ARG A 173 8.44 6.04 -12.83
N GLU A 174 8.69 7.34 -12.90
CA GLU A 174 9.89 7.94 -13.48
C GLU A 174 11.01 7.97 -12.43
N LEU A 175 11.49 6.78 -12.04
CA LEU A 175 12.43 6.62 -10.92
C LEU A 175 13.74 7.41 -11.11
N ASP A 176 14.27 7.47 -12.32
CA ASP A 176 15.51 8.20 -12.63
C ASP A 176 15.34 9.72 -12.41
N VAL A 177 14.20 10.28 -12.83
CA VAL A 177 13.89 11.71 -12.70
C VAL A 177 13.58 12.06 -11.25
N ALA A 178 12.83 11.19 -10.57
CA ALA A 178 12.58 11.29 -9.14
C ALA A 178 13.88 11.28 -8.33
N ALA A 179 14.82 10.40 -8.68
CA ALA A 179 16.12 10.30 -8.02
C ALA A 179 16.96 11.57 -8.23
N ALA A 180 16.93 12.18 -9.42
CA ALA A 180 17.61 13.44 -9.67
C ALA A 180 17.12 14.56 -8.74
N HIS A 181 15.80 14.71 -8.59
CA HIS A 181 15.23 15.67 -7.67
C HIS A 181 15.52 15.33 -6.19
N ALA A 182 15.51 14.04 -5.83
CA ALA A 182 15.87 13.57 -4.51
C ALA A 182 17.32 13.95 -4.14
N SER A 183 18.27 13.82 -5.08
CA SER A 183 19.65 14.26 -4.87
C SER A 183 19.76 15.74 -4.54
N THR A 184 18.99 16.60 -5.22
CA THR A 184 18.98 18.04 -4.94
C THR A 184 18.49 18.35 -3.53
N ILE A 185 17.45 17.66 -3.07
CA ILE A 185 16.92 17.81 -1.70
C ILE A 185 17.95 17.35 -0.66
N LEU A 186 18.69 16.28 -0.94
CA LEU A 186 19.70 15.75 -0.02
C LEU A 186 20.99 16.58 0.05
N MET A 187 21.22 17.51 -0.90
CA MET A 187 22.36 18.43 -0.84
C MET A 187 22.20 19.50 0.25
N ASP A 188 20.97 19.92 0.53
CA ASP A 188 20.68 20.79 1.68
C ASP A 188 19.39 20.32 2.41
N PRO A 189 19.51 19.26 3.23
CA PRO A 189 18.36 18.68 3.93
C PRO A 189 17.69 19.63 4.92
N THR A 190 18.38 20.69 5.35
CA THR A 190 17.90 21.60 6.39
C THR A 190 16.81 22.56 5.89
N GLN A 191 16.72 22.74 4.58
CA GLN A 191 15.69 23.59 3.94
C GLN A 191 14.35 22.88 3.73
N TYR A 192 14.29 21.57 3.95
CA TYR A 192 13.11 20.77 3.64
C TYR A 192 12.51 20.13 4.90
N PRO A 193 11.19 19.90 4.92
CA PRO A 193 10.55 19.10 5.97
C PRO A 193 11.20 17.71 6.08
N SER A 194 11.35 17.19 7.29
CA SER A 194 12.00 15.90 7.55
C SER A 194 11.41 14.75 6.74
N GLU A 195 10.10 14.77 6.50
CA GLU A 195 9.38 13.75 5.73
C GLU A 195 9.78 13.74 4.25
N ILE A 196 10.05 14.92 3.69
CA ILE A 196 10.51 15.07 2.30
C ILE A 196 11.96 14.60 2.18
N VAL A 197 12.78 14.87 3.19
CA VAL A 197 14.17 14.38 3.24
C VAL A 197 14.19 12.85 3.38
N ASP A 198 13.34 12.28 4.25
CA ASP A 198 13.23 10.83 4.44
C ASP A 198 12.78 10.14 3.14
N LEU A 199 11.81 10.72 2.44
CA LEU A 199 11.38 10.24 1.12
C LEU A 199 12.50 10.34 0.08
N ALA A 200 13.24 11.45 0.05
CA ALA A 200 14.37 11.61 -0.87
C ALA A 200 15.45 10.54 -0.63
N ARG A 201 15.75 10.19 0.62
CA ARG A 201 16.66 9.08 0.95
C ARG A 201 16.13 7.74 0.47
N HIS A 202 14.81 7.51 0.61
CA HIS A 202 14.18 6.28 0.14
C HIS A 202 14.30 6.12 -1.38
N ILE A 203 13.95 7.17 -2.13
CA ILE A 203 14.02 7.17 -3.61
C ILE A 203 15.46 6.95 -4.09
N GLN A 204 16.44 7.60 -3.45
CA GLN A 204 17.86 7.41 -3.78
C GLN A 204 18.33 5.97 -3.54
N ALA A 205 17.94 5.36 -2.43
CA ALA A 205 18.27 3.97 -2.15
C ALA A 205 17.66 3.01 -3.18
N GLU A 206 16.41 3.25 -3.58
CA GLU A 206 15.71 2.44 -4.59
C GLU A 206 16.37 2.58 -5.97
N TYR A 207 16.69 3.80 -6.39
CA TYR A 207 17.41 4.07 -7.65
C TYR A 207 18.80 3.44 -7.67
N HIS A 208 19.57 3.52 -6.57
CA HIS A 208 20.88 2.89 -6.50
C HIS A 208 20.78 1.37 -6.63
N SER A 209 19.83 0.76 -5.92
CA SER A 209 19.58 -0.68 -6.00
C SER A 209 19.19 -1.11 -7.43
N ALA A 210 18.36 -0.33 -8.13
CA ALA A 210 18.00 -0.59 -9.52
C ALA A 210 19.21 -0.48 -10.48
N LYS A 211 20.08 0.51 -10.27
CA LYS A 211 21.33 0.70 -11.03
C LYS A 211 22.33 -0.43 -10.82
N GLU A 212 22.54 -0.84 -9.58
CA GLU A 212 23.41 -1.98 -9.23
C GLU A 212 22.90 -3.29 -9.83
N PHE A 213 21.58 -3.50 -9.78
CA PHE A 213 20.96 -4.65 -10.43
C PHE A 213 21.19 -4.63 -11.95
N SER A 214 20.94 -3.50 -12.63
CA SER A 214 21.19 -3.35 -14.06
C SER A 214 22.66 -3.62 -14.41
N ALA A 215 23.60 -3.06 -13.65
CA ALA A 215 25.02 -3.28 -13.86
C ALA A 215 25.43 -4.75 -13.67
N THR A 216 24.79 -5.45 -12.73
CA THR A 216 24.99 -6.89 -12.51
C THR A 216 24.47 -7.70 -13.69
N ILE A 217 23.30 -7.34 -14.24
CA ILE A 217 22.77 -7.98 -15.46
C ILE A 217 23.70 -7.76 -16.65
N ASP A 218 24.15 -6.52 -16.87
CA ASP A 218 25.09 -6.19 -17.95
C ASP A 218 26.41 -6.96 -17.82
N LEU A 219 26.90 -7.15 -16.60
CA LEU A 219 28.12 -7.92 -16.31
C LEU A 219 27.94 -9.41 -16.59
N LEU A 220 26.79 -9.99 -16.21
CA LEU A 220 26.54 -11.43 -16.29
C LEU A 220 26.14 -11.88 -17.70
N PHE A 221 25.44 -11.04 -18.47
CA PHE A 221 24.84 -11.42 -19.74
C PHE A 221 25.40 -10.65 -20.93
N GLY A 222 26.39 -9.77 -20.71
CA GLY A 222 26.79 -8.75 -21.69
C GLY A 222 25.69 -7.69 -21.84
N ARG A 223 26.00 -6.57 -22.49
CA ARG A 223 24.97 -5.54 -22.77
C ARG A 223 23.87 -6.14 -23.63
N ALA A 224 22.78 -6.56 -23.01
CA ALA A 224 21.54 -6.85 -23.71
C ALA A 224 20.78 -5.52 -23.78
N PHE A 225 20.69 -5.00 -25.01
CA PHE A 225 20.17 -3.69 -25.46
C PHE A 225 21.18 -2.53 -25.44
#